data_AF-H2Z1U7-F1
#
_entry.id   AF-H2Z1U7-F1
#
_cell.length_a   1.000
_cell.length_b   1.000
_cell.length_c   1.000
_cell.angle_alpha   90.00
_cell.angle_beta   90.00
_cell.angle_gamma   90.00
#
_symmetry.space_group_name_H-M   'P 1'
#
loop_
_entity.id
_entity.type
_entity.pdbx_description
1 polymer ?
#
loop_
_entity_poly.entity_id
_entity_poly.type
_entity_poly.pdbx_seq_one_letter_code
_entity_poly.pdbx_strand_id
1 'polypeptide(L)'
;GTFWHVTDLHLDFYYDETNNDPAQVCPSSFGAETPDAGLFGDYRCDSPWSLVRSAVEEMKRIEPNPNFIIWTGDDTLHTSDEDKFLSEELVIETVHNLTNLLKKSFPNTTVHAALGNHDYHYKSQIPPGPSSILSAIANDWRDWMTDEQFQMFNQTGCFIREIAPKVDLISLNTNVWYTSNKVVTGMADPGGYFAWFEQELEKAKSMSKKVYVIGHVPPGHFELVDYKYWYYPEYNVRYVEIIKQYSDVIIGQFFGHHHTDTFRMFYDDNGNAVSSLLIAPGVTPWMTTLPGADDGANNPGIRLFEFDATTMEITDYVQYYLDLAAANMAGKADWTEEYRATSDLGIPDMSVASWEKLSKRLESANVLEPSSPDTILLQKFVNYNSVLYNLTPCNRSCQLNQVCAIRELDYGKYKDCVKALTIKKHF
;
A
#
# COMPACT_ATOMS: atom_id res chain seq x y z
N GLY A 1 -0.21 -21.66 3.37
CA GLY A 1 -0.98 -21.20 2.21
C GLY A 1 -0.28 -20.00 1.61
N THR A 2 -0.82 -19.49 0.51
CA THR A 2 -0.28 -18.31 -0.18
C THR A 2 -1.40 -17.34 -0.53
N PHE A 3 -1.10 -16.04 -0.54
CA PHE A 3 -1.98 -15.03 -1.12
C PHE A 3 -1.17 -13.91 -1.77
N TRP A 4 -1.68 -13.38 -2.89
CA TRP A 4 -1.10 -12.18 -3.48
C TRP A 4 -1.57 -10.93 -2.75
N HIS A 5 -0.71 -9.92 -2.63
CA HIS A 5 -1.07 -8.54 -2.36
C HIS A 5 -0.61 -7.69 -3.55
N VAL A 6 -1.57 -7.09 -4.24
CA VAL A 6 -1.35 -6.15 -5.34
C VAL A 6 -2.07 -4.83 -5.04
N THR A 7 -1.49 -3.71 -5.41
CA THR A 7 -1.99 -2.37 -5.04
C THR A 7 -1.51 -1.32 -6.03
N ASP A 8 -2.18 -0.16 -6.05
CA ASP A 8 -1.73 1.05 -6.73
C ASP A 8 -1.37 0.76 -8.20
N LEU A 9 -2.37 0.25 -8.93
CA LEU A 9 -2.20 -0.13 -10.33
C LEU A 9 -2.13 1.09 -11.22
N HIS A 10 -2.91 2.13 -10.89
CA HIS A 10 -3.04 3.40 -11.62
C HIS A 10 -2.96 3.22 -13.13
N LEU A 11 -4.03 2.73 -13.73
CA LEU A 11 -4.14 2.56 -15.17
C LEU A 11 -4.30 3.90 -15.87
N ASP A 12 -3.36 4.23 -16.75
CA ASP A 12 -3.46 5.34 -17.69
C ASP A 12 -3.94 4.82 -19.06
N PHE A 13 -5.23 4.99 -19.34
CA PHE A 13 -5.82 4.61 -20.64
C PHE A 13 -5.32 5.47 -21.81
N TYR A 14 -4.68 6.60 -21.53
CA TYR A 14 -4.22 7.55 -22.53
C TYR A 14 -2.73 7.41 -22.83
N TYR A 15 -2.03 6.48 -22.16
CA TYR A 15 -0.64 6.19 -22.45
C TYR A 15 -0.45 5.74 -23.91
N ASP A 16 0.41 6.45 -24.64
CA ASP A 16 0.79 6.13 -26.03
C ASP A 16 2.28 6.40 -26.24
N GLU A 17 3.10 5.35 -26.16
CA GLU A 17 4.54 5.42 -26.40
C GLU A 17 4.90 5.78 -27.84
N THR A 18 3.94 5.71 -28.78
CA THR A 18 4.17 6.04 -30.19
C THR A 18 3.96 7.53 -30.49
N ASN A 19 3.55 8.32 -29.49
CA ASN A 19 3.35 9.75 -29.64
C ASN A 19 4.68 10.46 -29.95
N ASN A 20 4.70 11.25 -31.02
CA ASN A 20 5.90 11.98 -31.44
C ASN A 20 6.24 13.17 -30.53
N ASP A 21 5.30 13.62 -29.70
CA ASP A 21 5.53 14.64 -28.69
C ASP A 21 5.76 13.97 -27.32
N PRO A 22 7.01 13.97 -26.79
CA PRO A 22 7.34 13.30 -25.54
C PRO A 22 6.64 13.93 -24.31
N ALA A 23 6.07 15.13 -24.43
CA ALA A 23 5.27 15.76 -23.39
C ALA A 23 3.77 15.38 -23.45
N GLN A 24 3.36 14.53 -24.40
CA GLN A 24 1.97 14.10 -24.64
C GLN A 24 1.81 12.57 -24.65
N VAL A 25 2.82 11.82 -24.21
CA VAL A 25 2.75 10.35 -24.10
C VAL A 25 1.70 9.93 -23.08
N CYS A 26 1.61 10.63 -21.96
CA CYS A 26 0.65 10.32 -20.90
C CYS A 26 0.22 11.61 -20.17
N PRO A 27 -1.06 11.75 -19.79
CA PRO A 27 -1.52 12.87 -18.96
C PRO A 27 -0.92 12.85 -17.55
N SER A 28 -0.57 11.66 -17.04
CA SER A 28 0.00 11.44 -15.71
C SER A 28 1.39 12.04 -15.50
N SER A 29 2.08 12.45 -16.57
CA SER A 29 3.34 13.21 -16.47
C SER A 29 3.15 14.70 -16.20
N PHE A 30 1.91 15.20 -16.25
CA PHE A 30 1.59 16.63 -16.12
C PHE A 30 2.36 17.51 -17.14
N GLY A 31 2.60 16.97 -18.34
CA GLY A 31 3.32 17.65 -19.42
C GLY A 31 4.84 17.59 -19.30
N ALA A 32 5.38 16.83 -18.34
CA ALA A 32 6.81 16.51 -18.33
C ALA A 32 7.16 15.60 -19.51
N GLU A 33 8.34 15.82 -20.10
CA GLU A 33 8.84 15.00 -21.20
C GLU A 33 9.19 13.58 -20.73
N THR A 34 8.82 12.59 -21.53
CA THR A 34 9.03 11.15 -21.32
C THR A 34 9.82 10.54 -22.48
N PRO A 35 11.10 10.94 -22.66
CA PRO A 35 11.89 10.53 -23.82
C PRO A 35 12.21 9.03 -23.85
N ASP A 36 12.08 8.35 -22.70
CA ASP A 36 12.39 6.94 -22.50
C ASP A 36 11.11 6.07 -22.41
N ALA A 37 9.95 6.64 -22.80
CA ALA A 37 8.68 5.92 -22.86
C ALA A 37 8.79 4.65 -23.71
N GLY A 38 8.31 3.54 -23.16
CA GLY A 38 8.32 2.25 -23.84
C GLY A 38 7.06 1.45 -23.55
N LEU A 39 6.99 0.26 -24.14
CA LEU A 39 5.78 -0.57 -24.10
C LEU A 39 5.22 -0.79 -22.69
N PHE A 40 6.06 -0.86 -21.65
CA PHE A 40 5.62 -1.13 -20.28
C PHE A 40 5.53 0.13 -19.41
N GLY A 41 5.72 1.32 -19.96
CA GLY A 41 5.55 2.58 -19.23
C GLY A 41 6.79 3.46 -19.24
N ASP A 42 6.76 4.49 -18.41
CA ASP A 42 7.84 5.44 -18.12
C ASP A 42 7.74 5.81 -16.65
N TYR A 43 8.85 6.09 -15.96
CA TYR A 43 8.82 6.47 -14.54
C TYR A 43 8.07 7.78 -14.28
N ARG A 44 7.74 8.61 -15.28
CA ARG A 44 6.91 9.81 -15.09
C ARG A 44 5.43 9.56 -15.41
N CYS A 45 5.09 8.38 -15.92
CA CYS A 45 3.72 8.01 -16.25
C CYS A 45 3.18 7.01 -15.24
N ASP A 46 1.86 7.00 -15.14
CA ASP A 46 1.14 5.86 -14.60
C ASP A 46 1.13 4.67 -15.56
N SER A 47 0.64 3.53 -15.08
CA SER A 47 0.78 2.25 -15.77
C SER A 47 0.00 2.20 -17.09
N PRO A 48 0.63 1.84 -18.22
CA PRO A 48 -0.13 1.40 -19.38
C PRO A 48 -0.77 0.04 -19.13
N TRP A 49 -1.80 -0.29 -19.92
CA TRP A 49 -2.49 -1.57 -19.83
C TRP A 49 -1.57 -2.79 -20.04
N SER A 50 -0.52 -2.65 -20.85
CA SER A 50 0.52 -3.65 -21.07
C SER A 50 1.25 -4.02 -19.78
N LEU A 51 1.61 -3.04 -18.95
CA LEU A 51 2.26 -3.26 -17.66
C LEU A 51 1.32 -3.97 -16.69
N VAL A 52 0.12 -3.42 -16.50
CA VAL A 52 -0.91 -3.99 -15.62
C VAL A 52 -1.20 -5.44 -15.99
N ARG A 53 -1.39 -5.72 -17.29
CA ARG A 53 -1.63 -7.07 -17.78
C ARG A 53 -0.43 -7.99 -17.49
N SER A 54 0.79 -7.52 -17.73
CA SER A 54 1.99 -8.31 -17.45
C SER A 54 2.13 -8.67 -15.97
N ALA A 55 1.77 -7.76 -15.06
CA ALA A 55 1.79 -8.01 -13.62
C ALA A 55 0.82 -9.14 -13.24
N VAL A 56 -0.43 -9.08 -13.72
CA VAL A 56 -1.45 -10.09 -13.42
C VAL A 56 -1.13 -11.44 -14.09
N GLU A 57 -0.62 -11.41 -15.32
CA GLU A 57 -0.13 -12.61 -16.01
C GLU A 57 1.03 -13.27 -15.24
N GLU A 58 1.93 -12.47 -14.68
CA GLU A 58 3.05 -12.95 -13.89
C GLU A 58 2.60 -13.52 -12.54
N MET A 59 1.70 -12.85 -11.82
CA MET A 59 1.08 -13.38 -10.61
C MET A 59 0.52 -14.79 -10.88
N LYS A 60 -0.18 -14.96 -12.00
CA LYS A 60 -0.75 -16.24 -12.41
C LYS A 60 0.33 -17.26 -12.80
N ARG A 61 1.42 -16.84 -13.43
CA ARG A 61 2.54 -17.72 -13.80
C ARG A 61 3.25 -18.27 -12.57
N ILE A 62 3.46 -17.44 -11.55
CA ILE A 62 4.18 -17.78 -10.32
C ILE A 62 3.31 -18.63 -9.40
N GLU A 63 2.11 -18.13 -9.05
CA GLU A 63 1.16 -18.81 -8.17
C GLU A 63 -0.25 -18.70 -8.76
N PRO A 64 -0.67 -19.68 -9.59
CA PRO A 64 -1.97 -19.67 -10.25
C PRO A 64 -3.15 -20.03 -9.33
N ASN A 65 -2.91 -20.64 -8.16
CA ASN A 65 -3.96 -21.09 -7.25
C ASN A 65 -3.70 -20.61 -5.81
N PRO A 66 -3.55 -19.29 -5.59
CA PRO A 66 -3.42 -18.75 -4.25
C PRO A 66 -4.73 -18.98 -3.47
N ASN A 67 -4.65 -19.01 -2.15
CA ASN A 67 -5.83 -19.13 -1.30
C ASN A 67 -6.82 -17.97 -1.48
N PHE A 68 -6.30 -16.76 -1.68
CA PHE A 68 -7.03 -15.55 -2.00
C PHE A 68 -6.07 -14.49 -2.57
N ILE A 69 -6.60 -13.34 -2.97
CA ILE A 69 -5.82 -12.16 -3.36
C ILE A 69 -6.30 -10.99 -2.51
N ILE A 70 -5.38 -10.15 -2.01
CA ILE A 70 -5.66 -8.84 -1.44
C ILE A 70 -5.37 -7.80 -2.53
N TRP A 71 -6.32 -6.91 -2.77
CA TRP A 71 -6.19 -5.80 -3.72
C TRP A 71 -6.56 -4.50 -3.03
N THR A 72 -5.58 -3.65 -2.71
CA THR A 72 -5.81 -2.45 -1.88
C THR A 72 -6.06 -1.17 -2.69
N GLY A 73 -6.61 -1.29 -3.91
CA GLY A 73 -7.16 -0.17 -4.69
C GLY A 73 -6.12 0.75 -5.32
N ASP A 74 -6.57 1.96 -5.68
CA ASP A 74 -5.89 2.99 -6.47
C ASP A 74 -5.64 2.55 -7.92
N ASP A 75 -6.73 2.60 -8.67
CA ASP A 75 -6.87 2.03 -10.00
C ASP A 75 -6.73 3.07 -11.10
N THR A 76 -7.06 4.33 -10.84
CA THR A 76 -7.07 5.40 -11.84
C THR A 76 -5.82 6.26 -11.81
N LEU A 77 -5.42 6.77 -12.96
CA LEU A 77 -4.25 7.65 -13.09
C LEU A 77 -4.26 8.88 -12.18
N HIS A 78 -3.06 9.39 -11.94
CA HIS A 78 -2.79 10.72 -11.42
C HIS A 78 -3.06 11.76 -12.51
N THR A 79 -4.10 12.56 -12.30
CA THR A 79 -4.38 13.74 -13.13
C THR A 79 -4.99 14.84 -12.27
N SER A 80 -5.15 16.05 -12.81
CA SER A 80 -5.91 17.09 -12.11
C SER A 80 -7.41 16.74 -12.08
N ASP A 81 -8.12 17.11 -11.02
CA ASP A 81 -9.59 16.85 -10.94
C ASP A 81 -10.38 17.71 -11.93
N GLU A 82 -9.79 18.83 -12.38
CA GLU A 82 -10.34 19.70 -13.42
C GLU A 82 -9.94 19.24 -14.83
N ASP A 83 -9.14 18.18 -14.94
CA ASP A 83 -8.69 17.68 -16.23
C ASP A 83 -9.77 16.87 -16.92
N LYS A 84 -9.80 17.01 -18.24
CA LYS A 84 -10.64 16.25 -19.17
C LYS A 84 -10.39 14.72 -19.17
N PHE A 85 -9.43 14.25 -18.36
CA PHE A 85 -8.93 12.88 -18.34
C PHE A 85 -9.50 12.03 -17.20
N LEU A 86 -10.34 12.58 -16.31
CA LEU A 86 -11.01 11.81 -15.25
C LEU A 86 -12.49 12.19 -15.16
N SER A 87 -13.35 11.19 -15.16
CA SER A 87 -14.79 11.35 -14.92
C SER A 87 -15.29 10.20 -14.04
N GLU A 88 -16.50 10.33 -13.50
CA GLU A 88 -17.15 9.24 -12.76
C GLU A 88 -17.24 7.95 -13.60
N GLU A 89 -17.60 8.08 -14.88
CA GLU A 89 -17.66 6.95 -15.80
C GLU A 89 -16.29 6.30 -16.02
N LEU A 90 -15.23 7.11 -16.18
CA LEU A 90 -13.88 6.58 -16.37
C LEU A 90 -13.38 5.87 -15.11
N VAL A 91 -13.66 6.40 -13.91
CA VAL A 91 -13.34 5.71 -12.64
C VAL A 91 -14.00 4.33 -12.62
N ILE A 92 -15.31 4.27 -12.87
CA ILE A 92 -16.06 3.00 -12.88
C ILE A 92 -15.53 2.05 -13.95
N GLU A 93 -15.28 2.55 -15.17
CA GLU A 93 -14.72 1.75 -16.26
C GLU A 93 -13.33 1.19 -15.93
N THR A 94 -12.48 1.98 -15.25
CA THR A 94 -11.15 1.55 -14.84
C THR A 94 -11.22 0.38 -13.87
N VAL A 95 -11.98 0.55 -12.77
CA VAL A 95 -12.17 -0.49 -11.75
C VAL A 95 -12.82 -1.74 -12.36
N HIS A 96 -13.78 -1.57 -13.28
CA HIS A 96 -14.42 -2.66 -14.02
C HIS A 96 -13.41 -3.46 -14.86
N ASN A 97 -12.53 -2.79 -15.60
CA ASN A 97 -11.52 -3.44 -16.44
C ASN A 97 -10.51 -4.24 -15.60
N LEU A 98 -10.02 -3.68 -14.50
CA LEU A 98 -9.08 -4.35 -13.59
C LEU A 98 -9.75 -5.53 -12.87
N THR A 99 -10.98 -5.34 -12.39
CA THR A 99 -11.80 -6.42 -11.82
C THR A 99 -11.94 -7.58 -12.80
N ASN A 100 -12.28 -7.29 -14.07
CA ASN A 100 -12.40 -8.31 -15.10
C ASN A 100 -11.09 -9.00 -15.44
N LEU A 101 -9.96 -8.29 -15.44
CA LEU A 101 -8.64 -8.87 -15.65
C LEU A 101 -8.30 -9.88 -14.54
N LEU A 102 -8.55 -9.52 -13.27
CA LEU A 102 -8.36 -10.42 -12.13
C LEU A 102 -9.29 -11.63 -12.19
N LYS A 103 -10.60 -11.43 -12.45
CA LYS A 103 -11.57 -12.53 -12.58
C LYS A 103 -11.20 -13.52 -13.71
N LYS A 104 -10.76 -13.00 -14.86
CA LYS A 104 -10.34 -13.85 -16.00
C LYS A 104 -9.06 -14.60 -15.69
N SER A 105 -8.13 -13.98 -14.97
CA SER A 105 -6.83 -14.56 -14.66
C SER A 105 -6.95 -15.61 -13.55
N PHE A 106 -7.79 -15.34 -12.54
CA PHE A 106 -8.01 -16.16 -11.34
C PHE A 106 -9.49 -16.48 -11.11
N PRO A 107 -10.12 -17.29 -11.99
CA PRO A 107 -11.58 -17.51 -11.97
C PRO A 107 -12.09 -18.25 -10.73
N ASN A 108 -11.19 -18.94 -10.00
CA ASN A 108 -11.53 -19.73 -8.81
C ASN A 108 -11.01 -19.12 -7.50
N THR A 109 -10.49 -17.88 -7.54
CA THR A 109 -9.87 -17.23 -6.40
C THR A 109 -10.73 -16.04 -5.98
N THR A 110 -11.03 -15.94 -4.68
CA THR A 110 -11.70 -14.75 -4.14
C THR A 110 -10.69 -13.61 -3.99
N VAL A 111 -11.07 -12.42 -4.44
CA VAL A 111 -10.32 -11.19 -4.21
C VAL A 111 -10.95 -10.45 -3.04
N HIS A 112 -10.14 -10.09 -2.05
CA HIS A 112 -10.50 -9.23 -0.93
C HIS A 112 -9.97 -7.83 -1.22
N ALA A 113 -10.85 -6.97 -1.71
CA ALA A 113 -10.48 -5.65 -2.19
C ALA A 113 -10.75 -4.53 -1.18
N ALA A 114 -9.97 -3.47 -1.23
CA ALA A 114 -10.24 -2.18 -0.58
C ALA A 114 -10.19 -1.09 -1.65
N LEU A 115 -10.93 -0.01 -1.44
CA LEU A 115 -10.89 1.16 -2.32
C LEU A 115 -9.67 2.01 -2.02
N GLY A 116 -9.07 2.56 -3.05
CA GLY A 116 -8.11 3.64 -2.95
C GLY A 116 -8.74 5.03 -3.08
N ASN A 117 -7.96 6.06 -2.81
CA ASN A 117 -8.43 7.44 -2.89
C ASN A 117 -8.59 7.95 -4.32
N HIS A 118 -7.98 7.29 -5.30
CA HIS A 118 -8.17 7.53 -6.74
C HIS A 118 -9.38 6.76 -7.32
N ASP A 119 -10.01 5.87 -6.55
CA ASP A 119 -11.17 5.07 -6.99
C ASP A 119 -12.50 5.83 -6.80
N TYR A 120 -12.45 7.16 -6.94
CA TYR A 120 -13.60 8.04 -6.77
C TYR A 120 -13.46 9.32 -7.57
N HIS A 121 -14.58 9.92 -7.94
CA HIS A 121 -14.63 11.21 -8.63
C HIS A 121 -15.53 12.21 -7.86
N TYR A 122 -15.07 13.41 -7.50
CA TYR A 122 -13.68 13.90 -7.60
C TYR A 122 -12.74 13.15 -6.64
N LYS A 123 -11.45 13.04 -6.98
CA LYS A 123 -10.52 12.17 -6.25
C LYS A 123 -10.44 12.53 -4.76
N SER A 124 -10.27 11.52 -3.93
CA SER A 124 -10.25 11.61 -2.46
C SER A 124 -11.54 12.15 -1.81
N GLN A 125 -12.56 12.63 -2.54
CA GLN A 125 -13.78 13.21 -1.96
C GLN A 125 -14.85 12.14 -1.66
N ILE A 126 -14.44 11.00 -1.10
CA ILE A 126 -15.33 9.87 -0.83
C ILE A 126 -16.25 10.23 0.35
N PRO A 127 -17.58 10.29 0.15
CA PRO A 127 -18.50 10.63 1.23
C PRO A 127 -18.60 9.48 2.25
N PRO A 128 -18.88 9.78 3.53
CA PRO A 128 -19.17 8.76 4.52
C PRO A 128 -20.60 8.22 4.32
N GLY A 129 -20.77 7.30 3.37
CA GLY A 129 -22.06 6.69 3.05
C GLY A 129 -22.15 6.18 1.61
N PRO A 130 -23.34 5.73 1.16
CA PRO A 130 -23.54 5.18 -0.17
C PRO A 130 -23.35 6.25 -1.25
N SER A 131 -22.88 5.82 -2.42
CA SER A 131 -22.75 6.64 -3.63
C SER A 131 -22.95 5.79 -4.89
N SER A 132 -23.12 6.45 -6.03
CA SER A 132 -23.22 5.78 -7.35
C SER A 132 -21.96 4.98 -7.67
N ILE A 133 -20.78 5.54 -7.42
CA ILE A 133 -19.49 4.87 -7.63
C ILE A 133 -19.36 3.63 -6.75
N LEU A 134 -19.64 3.75 -5.44
CA LEU A 134 -19.61 2.59 -4.54
C LEU A 134 -20.60 1.52 -4.98
N SER A 135 -21.79 1.91 -5.45
CA SER A 135 -22.78 0.97 -5.99
C SER A 135 -22.29 0.26 -7.24
N ALA A 136 -21.64 0.97 -8.16
CA ALA A 136 -21.08 0.39 -9.37
C ALA A 136 -19.97 -0.63 -9.05
N ILE A 137 -19.02 -0.24 -8.19
CA ILE A 137 -17.93 -1.12 -7.76
C ILE A 137 -18.46 -2.34 -6.98
N ALA A 138 -19.46 -2.15 -6.11
CA ALA A 138 -20.12 -3.25 -5.41
C ALA A 138 -20.70 -4.29 -6.39
N ASN A 139 -21.32 -3.83 -7.49
CA ASN A 139 -21.87 -4.70 -8.52
C ASN A 139 -20.77 -5.47 -9.26
N ASP A 140 -19.65 -4.82 -9.57
CA ASP A 140 -18.50 -5.48 -10.20
C ASP A 140 -17.89 -6.54 -9.28
N TRP A 141 -17.82 -6.28 -7.97
CA TRP A 141 -17.26 -7.19 -6.98
C TRP A 141 -18.26 -8.23 -6.45
N ARG A 142 -19.47 -8.27 -7.00
CA ARG A 142 -20.57 -9.10 -6.50
C ARG A 142 -20.21 -10.57 -6.33
N ASP A 143 -19.46 -11.13 -7.27
CA ASP A 143 -19.06 -12.55 -7.28
C ASP A 143 -18.10 -12.92 -6.14
N TRP A 144 -17.42 -11.92 -5.55
CA TRP A 144 -16.49 -12.11 -4.43
C TRP A 144 -17.17 -11.95 -3.07
N MET A 145 -18.43 -11.50 -3.04
CA MET A 145 -19.14 -11.09 -1.82
C MET A 145 -20.41 -11.91 -1.57
N THR A 146 -20.72 -12.15 -0.30
CA THR A 146 -22.06 -12.54 0.14
C THR A 146 -23.04 -11.37 0.01
N ASP A 147 -24.35 -11.62 0.13
CA ASP A 147 -25.38 -10.57 0.09
C ASP A 147 -25.17 -9.52 1.19
N GLU A 148 -24.77 -9.98 2.38
CA GLU A 148 -24.53 -9.14 3.55
C GLU A 148 -23.27 -8.28 3.37
N GLN A 149 -22.19 -8.86 2.82
CA GLN A 149 -20.97 -8.14 2.44
C GLN A 149 -21.24 -7.10 1.36
N PHE A 150 -22.00 -7.47 0.32
CA PHE A 150 -22.39 -6.57 -0.76
C PHE A 150 -23.18 -5.38 -0.22
N GLN A 151 -24.16 -5.61 0.66
CA GLN A 151 -24.96 -4.53 1.25
C GLN A 151 -24.11 -3.60 2.12
N MET A 152 -23.20 -4.16 2.93
CA MET A 152 -22.29 -3.39 3.77
C MET A 152 -21.36 -2.53 2.91
N PHE A 153 -20.70 -3.13 1.92
CA PHE A 153 -19.78 -2.42 1.03
C PHE A 153 -20.50 -1.33 0.22
N ASN A 154 -21.70 -1.61 -0.28
CA ASN A 154 -22.49 -0.62 -1.01
C ASN A 154 -22.85 0.61 -0.14
N GLN A 155 -22.93 0.45 1.18
CA GLN A 155 -23.25 1.53 2.10
C GLN A 155 -22.04 2.29 2.64
N THR A 156 -20.87 1.64 2.74
CA THR A 156 -19.72 2.20 3.48
C THR A 156 -18.39 2.08 2.74
N GLY A 157 -18.29 1.25 1.70
CA GLY A 157 -17.00 0.84 1.14
C GLY A 157 -16.18 -0.09 2.06
N CYS A 158 -16.75 -0.55 3.18
CA CYS A 158 -16.15 -1.54 4.06
C CYS A 158 -16.85 -2.89 3.94
N PHE A 159 -16.17 -3.99 4.28
CA PHE A 159 -16.82 -5.27 4.56
C PHE A 159 -15.99 -6.13 5.52
N ILE A 160 -16.64 -7.16 6.07
CA ILE A 160 -15.99 -8.21 6.86
C ILE A 160 -16.24 -9.59 6.25
N ARG A 161 -15.23 -10.47 6.30
CA ARG A 161 -15.33 -11.83 5.78
C ARG A 161 -14.54 -12.82 6.62
N GLU A 162 -15.15 -13.95 6.96
CA GLU A 162 -14.40 -15.09 7.47
C GLU A 162 -13.59 -15.73 6.33
N ILE A 163 -12.26 -15.64 6.41
CA ILE A 163 -11.32 -16.15 5.39
C ILE A 163 -10.76 -17.54 5.74
N ALA A 164 -10.81 -17.90 7.02
CA ALA A 164 -10.52 -19.24 7.53
C ALA A 164 -11.28 -19.45 8.86
N PRO A 165 -11.41 -20.68 9.38
CA PRO A 165 -12.08 -20.91 10.65
C PRO A 165 -11.50 -20.03 11.77
N LYS A 166 -12.34 -19.17 12.34
CA LYS A 166 -11.97 -18.18 13.38
C LYS A 166 -10.97 -17.10 12.93
N VAL A 167 -10.84 -16.84 11.64
CA VAL A 167 -10.03 -15.73 11.12
C VAL A 167 -10.88 -14.88 10.18
N ASP A 168 -11.14 -13.66 10.59
CA ASP A 168 -11.87 -12.68 9.79
C ASP A 168 -10.89 -11.72 9.10
N LEU A 169 -11.28 -11.23 7.93
CA LEU A 169 -10.65 -10.12 7.23
C LEU A 169 -11.62 -8.94 7.26
N ILE A 170 -11.11 -7.78 7.69
CA ILE A 170 -11.82 -6.51 7.68
C ILE A 170 -11.20 -5.64 6.58
N SER A 171 -12.01 -5.28 5.58
CA SER A 171 -11.66 -4.27 4.57
C SER A 171 -12.19 -2.91 5.01
N LEU A 172 -11.27 -1.97 5.24
CA LEU A 172 -11.55 -0.61 5.71
C LEU A 172 -11.47 0.40 4.56
N ASN A 173 -12.47 1.28 4.48
CA ASN A 173 -12.42 2.48 3.65
C ASN A 173 -11.64 3.59 4.38
N THR A 174 -10.31 3.48 4.37
CA THR A 174 -9.42 4.41 5.07
C THR A 174 -9.32 5.78 4.39
N ASN A 175 -9.81 5.89 3.16
CA ASN A 175 -9.88 7.14 2.40
C ASN A 175 -10.77 8.19 3.07
N VAL A 176 -11.74 7.74 3.88
CA VAL A 176 -12.58 8.62 4.69
C VAL A 176 -11.74 9.43 5.69
N TRP A 177 -10.61 8.89 6.16
CA TRP A 177 -9.75 9.56 7.13
C TRP A 177 -8.67 10.43 6.49
N TYR A 178 -8.58 10.45 5.17
CA TYR A 178 -7.55 11.14 4.43
C TYR A 178 -7.73 12.67 4.52
N THR A 179 -6.66 13.42 4.84
CA THR A 179 -6.65 14.90 4.88
C THR A 179 -7.08 15.57 3.58
N SER A 180 -6.94 14.90 2.44
CA SER A 180 -7.43 15.40 1.14
C SER A 180 -8.95 15.29 1.01
N ASN A 181 -9.61 14.41 1.78
CA ASN A 181 -11.06 14.28 1.80
C ASN A 181 -11.70 15.43 2.58
N LYS A 182 -12.21 16.44 1.87
CA LYS A 182 -12.79 17.62 2.52
C LYS A 182 -14.24 17.41 2.94
N VAL A 183 -14.90 16.37 2.43
CA VAL A 183 -16.31 16.04 2.74
C VAL A 183 -16.51 15.74 4.23
N VAL A 184 -15.47 15.24 4.91
CA VAL A 184 -15.52 14.82 6.32
C VAL A 184 -15.01 15.88 7.30
N THR A 185 -14.63 17.06 6.82
CA THR A 185 -13.97 18.09 7.66
C THR A 185 -14.82 18.43 8.89
N GLY A 186 -14.23 18.26 10.08
CA GLY A 186 -14.87 18.57 11.36
C GLY A 186 -15.81 17.48 11.91
N MET A 187 -15.88 16.32 11.26
CA MET A 187 -16.61 15.15 11.79
C MET A 187 -15.74 14.35 12.75
N ALA A 188 -16.26 13.93 13.90
CA ALA A 188 -15.47 13.16 14.87
C ALA A 188 -15.28 11.69 14.45
N ASP A 189 -16.33 11.07 13.91
CA ASP A 189 -16.31 9.70 13.37
C ASP A 189 -17.19 9.68 12.09
N PRO A 190 -16.65 10.14 10.96
CA PRO A 190 -17.42 10.36 9.73
C PRO A 190 -18.03 9.06 9.22
N GLY A 191 -19.33 8.83 9.45
CA GLY A 191 -20.06 7.61 9.06
C GLY A 191 -19.94 6.45 10.06
N GLY A 192 -19.39 6.69 11.26
CA GLY A 192 -19.32 5.68 12.32
C GLY A 192 -18.29 4.57 12.09
N TYR A 193 -17.28 4.82 11.26
CA TYR A 193 -16.31 3.79 10.84
C TYR A 193 -15.42 3.36 12.00
N PHE A 194 -15.02 4.26 12.89
CA PHE A 194 -14.25 3.87 14.08
C PHE A 194 -15.10 3.06 15.05
N ALA A 195 -16.32 3.51 15.33
CA ALA A 195 -17.23 2.77 16.20
C ALA A 195 -17.54 1.37 15.65
N TRP A 196 -17.76 1.25 14.34
CA TRP A 196 -17.96 -0.04 13.67
C TRP A 196 -16.71 -0.92 13.76
N PHE A 197 -15.52 -0.37 13.45
CA PHE A 197 -14.27 -1.13 13.48
C PHE A 197 -13.97 -1.69 14.88
N GLU A 198 -14.12 -0.89 15.92
CA GLU A 198 -13.99 -1.36 17.30
C GLU A 198 -15.01 -2.43 17.66
N GLN A 199 -16.26 -2.25 17.22
CA GLN A 199 -17.31 -3.23 17.48
C GLN A 199 -16.98 -4.58 16.84
N GLU A 200 -16.48 -4.61 15.60
CA GLU A 200 -16.10 -5.86 14.94
C GLU A 200 -14.86 -6.51 15.60
N LEU A 201 -13.88 -5.72 16.03
CA LEU A 201 -12.72 -6.23 16.77
C LEU A 201 -13.10 -6.79 18.15
N GLU A 202 -13.99 -6.12 18.88
CA GLU A 202 -14.51 -6.60 20.17
C GLU A 202 -15.33 -7.89 19.99
N LYS A 203 -16.15 -7.98 18.93
CA LYS A 203 -16.84 -9.23 18.57
C LYS A 203 -15.83 -10.35 18.30
N ALA A 204 -14.81 -10.10 17.47
CA ALA A 204 -13.76 -11.07 17.19
C ALA A 204 -13.05 -11.54 18.47
N LYS A 205 -12.71 -10.61 19.37
CA LYS A 205 -12.14 -10.91 20.70
C LYS A 205 -13.05 -11.83 21.51
N SER A 206 -14.33 -11.47 21.65
CA SER A 206 -15.32 -12.24 22.42
C SER A 206 -15.54 -13.66 21.86
N MET A 207 -15.37 -13.82 20.55
CA MET A 207 -15.50 -15.10 19.84
C MET A 207 -14.18 -15.87 19.71
N SER A 208 -13.09 -15.35 20.28
CA SER A 208 -11.73 -15.91 20.16
C SER A 208 -11.30 -16.10 18.69
N LYS A 209 -11.64 -15.12 17.86
CA LYS A 209 -11.20 -15.00 16.47
C LYS A 209 -9.93 -14.16 16.34
N LYS A 210 -9.24 -14.31 15.22
CA LYS A 210 -8.15 -13.44 14.78
C LYS A 210 -8.58 -12.61 13.58
N VAL A 211 -7.87 -11.51 13.33
CA VAL A 211 -8.25 -10.54 12.29
C VAL A 211 -7.08 -10.14 11.41
N TYR A 212 -7.29 -10.18 10.10
CA TYR A 212 -6.53 -9.39 9.13
C TYR A 212 -7.25 -8.07 8.86
N VAL A 213 -6.51 -6.98 8.73
CA VAL A 213 -7.03 -5.68 8.33
C VAL A 213 -6.41 -5.30 6.99
N ILE A 214 -7.25 -4.90 6.04
CA ILE A 214 -6.79 -4.30 4.79
C ILE A 214 -7.37 -2.89 4.67
N GLY A 215 -6.60 -2.00 4.05
CA GLY A 215 -6.99 -0.63 3.75
C GLY A 215 -6.06 -0.06 2.70
N HIS A 216 -6.38 1.12 2.17
CA HIS A 216 -5.54 1.75 1.16
C HIS A 216 -4.54 2.73 1.80
N VAL A 217 -5.03 3.89 2.23
CA VAL A 217 -4.21 4.93 2.89
C VAL A 217 -3.77 4.43 4.27
N PRO A 218 -2.47 4.38 4.59
CA PRO A 218 -1.97 3.93 5.90
C PRO A 218 -1.89 5.08 6.93
N PRO A 219 -1.88 4.77 8.24
CA PRO A 219 -1.61 5.73 9.30
C PRO A 219 -0.12 6.11 9.37
N GLY A 220 0.19 7.18 10.11
CA GLY A 220 1.54 7.65 10.36
C GLY A 220 2.08 8.55 9.26
N HIS A 221 3.41 8.50 9.07
CA HIS A 221 4.12 9.35 8.12
C HIS A 221 4.53 8.60 6.85
N PHE A 222 4.67 9.33 5.76
CA PHE A 222 5.32 8.88 4.54
C PHE A 222 6.84 8.96 4.70
N GLU A 223 7.53 7.86 4.46
CA GLU A 223 8.96 7.71 4.75
C GLU A 223 9.89 8.39 3.73
N LEU A 224 9.36 8.85 2.59
CA LEU A 224 10.14 9.62 1.62
C LEU A 224 10.17 11.12 1.92
N VAL A 225 9.18 11.66 2.64
CA VAL A 225 9.00 13.11 2.80
C VAL A 225 8.85 13.53 4.26
N ASP A 226 9.70 14.46 4.68
CA ASP A 226 9.68 15.07 6.00
C ASP A 226 8.28 15.55 6.41
N TYR A 227 7.79 15.04 7.55
CA TYR A 227 6.53 15.47 8.18
C TYR A 227 5.27 15.31 7.30
N LYS A 228 5.35 14.52 6.22
CA LYS A 228 4.18 14.20 5.41
C LYS A 228 3.39 13.07 6.07
N TYR A 229 2.11 13.31 6.27
CA TYR A 229 1.15 12.30 6.71
C TYR A 229 -0.14 12.43 5.90
N TRP A 230 -0.97 11.40 5.96
CA TRP A 230 -2.20 11.32 5.18
C TRP A 230 -3.43 11.55 6.04
N TYR A 231 -3.55 10.88 7.19
CA TYR A 231 -4.75 11.01 8.03
C TYR A 231 -4.83 12.35 8.72
N TYR A 232 -6.06 12.84 8.94
CA TYR A 232 -6.26 13.91 9.92
C TYR A 232 -5.69 13.47 11.28
N PRO A 233 -5.03 14.38 12.03
CA PRO A 233 -4.35 14.02 13.28
C PRO A 233 -5.22 13.23 14.27
N GLU A 234 -6.47 13.64 14.45
CA GLU A 234 -7.45 12.98 15.31
C GLU A 234 -7.77 11.55 14.87
N TYR A 235 -7.85 11.29 13.57
CA TYR A 235 -8.13 9.97 13.01
C TYR A 235 -6.91 9.06 13.09
N ASN A 236 -5.71 9.61 12.91
CA ASN A 236 -4.47 8.87 13.12
C ASN A 236 -4.34 8.39 14.56
N VAL A 237 -4.55 9.28 15.54
CA VAL A 237 -4.56 8.91 16.97
C VAL A 237 -5.61 7.83 17.21
N ARG A 238 -6.82 8.00 16.66
CA ARG A 238 -7.90 7.04 16.87
C ARG A 238 -7.57 5.65 16.32
N TYR A 239 -7.05 5.57 15.10
CA TYR A 239 -6.64 4.30 14.49
C TYR A 239 -5.54 3.63 15.33
N VAL A 240 -4.48 4.37 15.70
CA VAL A 240 -3.36 3.84 16.49
C VAL A 240 -3.83 3.28 17.83
N GLU A 241 -4.73 3.97 18.54
CA GLU A 241 -5.27 3.47 19.81
C GLU A 241 -6.12 2.21 19.65
N ILE A 242 -6.93 2.10 18.58
CA ILE A 242 -7.69 0.88 18.29
C ILE A 242 -6.74 -0.29 18.04
N ILE A 243 -5.70 -0.11 17.22
CA ILE A 243 -4.72 -1.17 16.95
C ILE A 243 -4.01 -1.60 18.23
N LYS A 244 -3.61 -0.65 19.10
CA LYS A 244 -3.00 -0.97 20.40
C LYS A 244 -3.95 -1.81 21.27
N GLN A 245 -5.20 -1.38 21.40
CA GLN A 245 -6.22 -2.01 22.24
C GLN A 245 -6.56 -3.44 21.80
N TYR A 246 -6.56 -3.71 20.49
CA TYR A 246 -6.95 -5.00 19.91
C TYR A 246 -5.78 -5.76 19.29
N SER A 247 -4.55 -5.43 19.68
CA SER A 247 -3.32 -6.07 19.19
C SER A 247 -3.25 -7.58 19.48
N ASP A 248 -4.00 -8.07 20.46
CA ASP A 248 -4.12 -9.51 20.76
C ASP A 248 -5.00 -10.27 19.74
N VAL A 249 -5.81 -9.56 18.97
CA VAL A 249 -6.74 -10.11 17.97
C VAL A 249 -6.20 -9.93 16.55
N ILE A 250 -5.55 -8.80 16.27
CA ILE A 250 -5.06 -8.44 14.94
C ILE A 250 -3.74 -9.17 14.66
N ILE A 251 -3.71 -10.00 13.62
CA ILE A 251 -2.55 -10.82 13.23
C ILE A 251 -1.92 -10.41 11.90
N GLY A 252 -2.47 -9.40 11.22
CA GLY A 252 -1.90 -8.84 9.98
C GLY A 252 -2.62 -7.56 9.56
N GLN A 253 -1.86 -6.60 9.02
CA GLN A 253 -2.39 -5.37 8.43
C GLN A 253 -1.68 -5.13 7.08
N PHE A 254 -2.43 -4.95 6.00
CA PHE A 254 -1.91 -4.87 4.63
C PHE A 254 -2.45 -3.63 3.89
N PHE A 255 -1.56 -2.76 3.45
CA PHE A 255 -1.87 -1.42 2.92
C PHE A 255 -1.06 -1.09 1.65
N GLY A 256 -1.45 -0.03 0.95
CA GLY A 256 -0.79 0.48 -0.26
C GLY A 256 -0.49 1.98 -0.15
N HIS A 257 -0.90 2.76 -1.14
CA HIS A 257 -0.87 4.23 -1.22
C HIS A 257 0.51 4.87 -1.37
N HIS A 258 1.54 4.32 -0.73
CA HIS A 258 2.87 4.93 -0.77
C HIS A 258 3.64 4.62 -2.06
N HIS A 259 3.22 3.58 -2.78
CA HIS A 259 3.91 2.93 -3.90
C HIS A 259 5.28 2.34 -3.56
N THR A 260 5.75 2.52 -2.33
CA THR A 260 7.03 2.05 -1.81
C THR A 260 6.88 0.85 -0.89
N ASP A 261 7.96 0.07 -0.76
CA ASP A 261 8.03 -1.08 0.14
C ASP A 261 8.45 -0.66 1.55
N THR A 262 7.55 -0.78 2.54
CA THR A 262 7.86 -0.39 3.91
C THR A 262 6.93 -1.06 4.93
N PHE A 263 7.17 -0.82 6.22
CA PHE A 263 6.33 -1.30 7.31
C PHE A 263 6.20 -0.27 8.44
N ARG A 264 5.25 -0.46 9.35
CA ARG A 264 5.01 0.38 10.52
C ARG A 264 4.92 -0.46 11.79
N MET A 265 5.47 0.04 12.88
CA MET A 265 5.48 -0.60 14.20
C MET A 265 4.56 0.12 15.17
N PHE A 266 3.70 -0.63 15.85
CA PHE A 266 2.82 -0.10 16.90
C PHE A 266 3.36 -0.48 18.27
N TYR A 267 3.36 0.49 19.20
CA TYR A 267 3.84 0.29 20.56
C TYR A 267 2.75 0.60 21.58
N ASP A 268 2.67 -0.20 22.65
CA ASP A 268 1.84 0.09 23.80
C ASP A 268 2.39 1.28 24.63
N ASP A 269 1.67 1.67 25.69
CA ASP A 269 2.08 2.78 26.56
C ASP A 269 3.35 2.49 27.37
N ASN A 270 3.79 1.23 27.43
CA ASN A 270 5.04 0.80 28.07
C ASN A 270 6.21 0.74 27.07
N GLY A 271 5.98 1.01 25.79
CA GLY A 271 6.98 0.93 24.73
C GLY A 271 7.24 -0.49 24.20
N ASN A 272 6.36 -1.46 24.48
CA ASN A 272 6.45 -2.79 23.88
C ASN A 272 5.86 -2.77 22.48
N ALA A 273 6.54 -3.39 21.51
CA ALA A 273 5.96 -3.59 20.18
C ALA A 273 4.80 -4.59 20.26
N VAL A 274 3.62 -4.18 19.79
CA VAL A 274 2.36 -4.97 19.90
C VAL A 274 1.72 -5.30 18.56
N SER A 275 2.01 -4.54 17.50
CA SER A 275 1.50 -4.84 16.15
C SER A 275 2.44 -4.29 15.08
N SER A 276 2.24 -4.74 13.85
CA SER A 276 2.91 -4.24 12.65
C SER A 276 1.92 -4.09 11.51
N LEU A 277 2.24 -3.19 10.58
CA LEU A 277 1.50 -2.96 9.34
C LEU A 277 2.45 -2.98 8.16
N LEU A 278 2.11 -3.72 7.11
CA LEU A 278 2.92 -3.90 5.91
C LEU A 278 2.33 -3.07 4.77
N ILE A 279 3.17 -2.28 4.13
CA ILE A 279 2.82 -1.47 2.97
C ILE A 279 3.50 -2.11 1.76
N ALA A 280 2.72 -2.44 0.74
CA ALA A 280 3.22 -3.01 -0.50
C ALA A 280 3.52 -1.90 -1.52
N PRO A 281 4.56 -2.07 -2.35
CA PRO A 281 4.83 -1.14 -3.43
C PRO A 281 3.75 -1.25 -4.53
N GLY A 282 3.64 -0.19 -5.33
CA GLY A 282 2.67 -0.10 -6.41
C GLY A 282 3.11 -0.87 -7.66
N VAL A 283 2.14 -1.22 -8.51
CA VAL A 283 2.46 -1.65 -9.88
C VAL A 283 2.82 -0.44 -10.74
N THR A 284 2.22 0.72 -10.48
CA THR A 284 2.62 1.96 -11.17
C THR A 284 4.07 2.32 -10.84
N PRO A 285 4.87 2.70 -11.85
CA PRO A 285 6.22 3.24 -11.62
C PRO A 285 6.22 4.75 -11.39
N TRP A 286 5.03 5.38 -11.34
CA TRP A 286 4.88 6.82 -11.38
C TRP A 286 5.69 7.55 -10.30
N MET A 287 6.54 8.46 -10.77
CA MET A 287 7.36 9.33 -9.96
C MET A 287 6.48 10.38 -9.29
N THR A 288 6.46 10.35 -7.96
CA THR A 288 5.59 11.25 -7.23
C THR A 288 5.91 12.72 -7.46
N THR A 289 4.87 13.52 -7.68
CA THR A 289 4.96 14.99 -7.78
C THR A 289 4.93 15.68 -6.42
N LEU A 290 4.88 14.91 -5.32
CA LEU A 290 4.85 15.45 -3.97
C LEU A 290 6.14 16.24 -3.68
N PRO A 291 6.04 17.53 -3.29
CA PRO A 291 7.22 18.31 -2.96
C PRO A 291 8.05 17.68 -1.83
N GLY A 292 9.34 17.47 -2.08
CA GLY A 292 10.28 16.87 -1.14
C GLY A 292 10.59 15.38 -1.39
N ALA A 293 9.86 14.71 -2.27
CA ALA A 293 10.18 13.37 -2.75
C ALA A 293 11.00 13.44 -4.05
N ASP A 294 12.23 13.93 -3.95
CA ASP A 294 13.14 13.99 -5.11
C ASP A 294 13.39 12.58 -5.66
N ASP A 295 13.09 12.36 -6.95
CA ASP A 295 13.26 11.06 -7.63
C ASP A 295 12.47 9.91 -6.97
N GLY A 296 11.26 10.21 -6.47
CA GLY A 296 10.38 9.27 -5.76
C GLY A 296 9.57 8.34 -6.67
N ALA A 297 10.22 7.70 -7.65
CA ALA A 297 9.64 6.60 -8.42
C ALA A 297 9.98 5.24 -7.78
N ASN A 298 9.34 4.19 -8.28
CA ASN A 298 9.62 2.80 -7.96
C ASN A 298 9.59 1.95 -9.23
N ASN A 299 10.24 0.80 -9.21
CA ASN A 299 9.88 -0.23 -10.20
C ASN A 299 8.49 -0.82 -9.88
N PRO A 300 7.77 -1.33 -10.88
CA PRO A 300 6.55 -2.09 -10.66
C PRO A 300 6.77 -3.29 -9.75
N GLY A 301 5.94 -3.44 -8.71
CA GLY A 301 6.05 -4.51 -7.72
C GLY A 301 4.77 -5.35 -7.54
N ILE A 302 4.91 -6.64 -7.26
CA ILE A 302 3.84 -7.54 -6.81
C ILE A 302 4.35 -8.43 -5.67
N ARG A 303 3.52 -8.70 -4.65
CA ARG A 303 3.96 -9.42 -3.44
C ARG A 303 3.18 -10.71 -3.20
N LEU A 304 3.89 -11.82 -2.98
CA LEU A 304 3.31 -13.10 -2.60
C LEU A 304 3.59 -13.40 -1.12
N PHE A 305 2.56 -13.43 -0.30
CA PHE A 305 2.67 -13.81 1.11
C PHE A 305 2.56 -15.31 1.30
N GLU A 306 3.31 -15.83 2.28
CA GLU A 306 3.21 -17.18 2.81
C GLU A 306 2.67 -17.13 4.24
N PHE A 307 1.77 -18.06 4.58
CA PHE A 307 1.15 -18.12 5.91
C PHE A 307 0.93 -19.56 6.39
N ASP A 308 0.87 -19.76 7.71
CA ASP A 308 0.48 -21.04 8.30
C ASP A 308 -1.02 -21.30 8.05
N ALA A 309 -1.35 -22.39 7.36
CA ALA A 309 -2.72 -22.66 6.94
C ALA A 309 -3.70 -22.96 8.09
N THR A 310 -3.20 -23.19 9.30
CA THR A 310 -4.00 -23.45 10.50
C THR A 310 -4.22 -22.18 11.31
N THR A 311 -3.16 -21.41 11.56
CA THR A 311 -3.22 -20.21 12.40
C THR A 311 -3.52 -18.94 11.62
N MET A 312 -3.31 -18.97 10.30
CA MET A 312 -3.29 -17.80 9.43
C MET A 312 -2.25 -16.76 9.88
N GLU A 313 -1.18 -17.16 10.56
CA GLU A 313 -0.07 -16.23 10.84
C GLU A 313 0.84 -16.16 9.62
N ILE A 314 1.26 -14.95 9.25
CA ILE A 314 2.21 -14.74 8.16
C ILE A 314 3.56 -15.32 8.55
N THR A 315 4.14 -16.13 7.67
CA THR A 315 5.44 -16.75 7.88
C THR A 315 6.53 -16.07 7.08
N ASP A 316 6.22 -15.60 5.87
CA ASP A 316 7.16 -14.90 4.98
C ASP A 316 6.42 -14.13 3.88
N TYR A 317 7.16 -13.39 3.05
CA TYR A 317 6.72 -12.97 1.73
C TYR A 317 7.88 -12.92 0.75
N VAL A 318 7.55 -13.08 -0.53
CA VAL A 318 8.44 -12.84 -1.65
C VAL A 318 7.93 -11.61 -2.40
N GLN A 319 8.80 -10.62 -2.55
CA GLN A 319 8.56 -9.46 -3.39
C GLN A 319 9.10 -9.77 -4.78
N TYR A 320 8.28 -9.55 -5.79
CA TYR A 320 8.67 -9.60 -7.19
C TYR A 320 8.62 -8.20 -7.78
N TYR A 321 9.45 -7.97 -8.79
CA TYR A 321 9.49 -6.70 -9.47
C TYR A 321 9.79 -6.85 -10.96
N LEU A 322 9.51 -5.79 -11.70
CA LEU A 322 9.94 -5.62 -13.06
C LEU A 322 10.96 -4.48 -13.12
N ASP A 323 12.19 -4.75 -13.55
CA ASP A 323 13.10 -3.67 -13.95
C ASP A 323 12.53 -3.00 -15.21
N LEU A 324 11.86 -1.86 -15.04
CA LEU A 324 11.08 -1.21 -16.09
C LEU A 324 11.97 -0.79 -17.26
N ALA A 325 13.16 -0.26 -16.96
CA ALA A 325 14.11 0.17 -17.97
C ALA A 325 14.60 -1.03 -18.80
N ALA A 326 14.96 -2.14 -18.14
CA ALA A 326 15.37 -3.36 -18.83
C ALA A 326 14.22 -3.96 -19.67
N ALA A 327 13.00 -3.96 -19.14
CA ALA A 327 11.82 -4.48 -19.82
C ALA A 327 11.50 -3.70 -21.10
N ASN A 328 11.56 -2.36 -21.04
CA ASN A 328 11.37 -1.50 -22.20
C ASN A 328 12.47 -1.70 -23.26
N MET A 329 13.73 -1.79 -22.85
CA MET A 329 14.84 -2.08 -23.78
C MET A 329 14.69 -3.44 -24.47
N ALA A 330 14.20 -4.46 -23.76
CA ALA A 330 14.01 -5.80 -24.29
C ALA A 330 12.69 -5.99 -25.07
N GLY A 331 11.72 -5.08 -24.91
CA GLY A 331 10.35 -5.25 -25.39
C GLY A 331 9.65 -6.46 -24.74
N LYS A 332 10.07 -6.85 -23.52
CA LYS A 332 9.56 -8.02 -22.80
C LYS A 332 9.51 -7.75 -21.29
N ALA A 333 8.37 -8.03 -20.67
CA ALA A 333 8.20 -7.93 -19.22
C ALA A 333 8.78 -9.18 -18.52
N ASP A 334 10.08 -9.14 -18.21
CA ASP A 334 10.78 -10.18 -17.47
C ASP A 334 10.75 -9.88 -15.96
N TRP A 335 9.61 -10.19 -15.33
CA TRP A 335 9.45 -10.10 -13.88
C TRP A 335 10.35 -11.11 -13.16
N THR A 336 10.95 -10.68 -12.05
CA THR A 336 11.87 -11.50 -11.27
C THR A 336 11.64 -11.34 -9.77
N GLU A 337 12.13 -12.30 -8.99
CA GLU A 337 12.18 -12.18 -7.54
C GLU A 337 13.14 -11.05 -7.15
N GLU A 338 12.64 -10.06 -6.41
CA GLU A 338 13.45 -9.00 -5.83
C GLU A 338 14.12 -9.53 -4.56
N TYR A 339 13.31 -9.99 -3.61
CA TYR A 339 13.79 -10.55 -2.36
C TYR A 339 12.74 -11.39 -1.64
N ARG A 340 13.23 -12.28 -0.76
CA ARG A 340 12.45 -12.94 0.26
C ARG A 340 12.74 -12.32 1.62
N ALA A 341 11.71 -11.85 2.30
CA ALA A 341 11.89 -10.97 3.44
C ALA A 341 12.63 -11.59 4.63
N THR A 342 12.34 -12.84 5.00
CA THR A 342 13.06 -13.51 6.10
C THR A 342 14.57 -13.63 5.84
N SER A 343 14.96 -14.11 4.66
CA SER A 343 16.37 -14.28 4.28
C SER A 343 17.08 -12.95 4.11
N ASP A 344 16.45 -12.00 3.43
CA ASP A 344 17.13 -10.79 2.96
C ASP A 344 17.20 -9.71 4.03
N LEU A 345 16.20 -9.62 4.91
CA LEU A 345 16.17 -8.68 6.03
C LEU A 345 16.75 -9.29 7.31
N GLY A 346 17.07 -10.60 7.31
CA GLY A 346 17.71 -11.29 8.42
C GLY A 346 16.80 -11.46 9.64
N ILE A 347 15.52 -11.73 9.39
CA ILE A 347 14.49 -11.99 10.41
C ILE A 347 13.95 -13.42 10.25
N PRO A 348 13.64 -14.14 11.35
CA PRO A 348 13.26 -15.55 11.29
C PRO A 348 11.82 -15.81 10.81
N ASP A 349 10.93 -14.82 10.95
CA ASP A 349 9.51 -14.88 10.62
C ASP A 349 8.94 -13.45 10.50
N MET A 350 7.63 -13.33 10.27
CA MET A 350 6.92 -12.05 10.17
C MET A 350 6.23 -11.62 11.47
N SER A 351 6.66 -12.15 12.62
CA SER A 351 6.11 -11.74 13.91
C SER A 351 6.47 -10.29 14.23
N VAL A 352 5.68 -9.66 15.11
CA VAL A 352 5.95 -8.31 15.63
C VAL A 352 7.35 -8.23 16.25
N ALA A 353 7.83 -9.30 16.90
CA ALA A 353 9.17 -9.35 17.48
C ALA A 353 10.29 -9.31 16.42
N SER A 354 10.08 -9.97 15.29
CA SER A 354 10.99 -9.95 14.15
C SER A 354 11.05 -8.57 13.50
N TRP A 355 9.91 -7.93 13.25
CA TRP A 355 9.85 -6.56 12.75
C TRP A 355 10.45 -5.54 13.71
N GLU A 356 10.25 -5.71 15.01
CA GLU A 356 10.88 -4.85 16.03
C GLU A 356 12.40 -5.01 16.08
N LYS A 357 12.90 -6.24 15.87
CA LYS A 357 14.34 -6.48 15.77
C LYS A 357 14.91 -5.78 14.53
N LEU A 358 14.23 -5.87 13.39
CA LEU A 358 14.64 -5.16 12.17
C LEU A 358 14.66 -3.64 12.39
N SER A 359 13.56 -3.07 12.92
CA SER A 359 13.45 -1.62 13.12
C SER A 359 14.55 -1.08 14.05
N LYS A 360 14.93 -1.81 15.10
CA LYS A 360 16.06 -1.47 15.98
C LYS A 360 17.42 -1.52 15.28
N ARG A 361 17.62 -2.46 14.36
CA ARG A 361 18.85 -2.53 13.56
C ARG A 361 18.94 -1.37 12.58
N LEU A 362 17.83 -1.01 11.93
CA LEU A 362 17.76 0.17 11.06
C LEU A 362 18.04 1.47 11.84
N GLU A 363 17.52 1.60 13.07
CA GLU A 363 17.82 2.72 13.96
C GLU A 363 19.31 2.77 14.37
N SER A 364 19.90 1.60 14.60
CA SER A 364 21.30 1.47 15.03
C SER A 364 22.33 1.71 13.92
N ALA A 365 21.89 1.75 12.66
CA ALA A 365 22.76 2.04 11.53
C ALA A 365 23.47 3.40 11.70
N ASN A 366 24.73 3.46 11.31
CA ASN A 366 25.50 4.70 11.27
C ASN A 366 25.93 4.96 9.84
N VAL A 367 25.25 5.88 9.15
CA VAL A 367 25.54 6.24 7.74
C VAL A 367 26.96 6.78 7.51
N LEU A 368 27.71 7.11 8.57
CA LEU A 368 29.15 7.44 8.47
C LEU A 368 30.06 6.21 8.46
N GLU A 369 29.53 5.05 8.81
CA GLU A 369 30.22 3.76 8.82
C GLU A 369 29.53 2.80 7.83
N PRO A 370 29.73 3.00 6.51
CA PRO A 370 28.99 2.27 5.47
C PRO A 370 29.25 0.76 5.49
N SER A 371 30.38 0.33 6.05
CA SER A 371 30.75 -1.09 6.16
C SER A 371 30.14 -1.79 7.38
N SER A 372 29.42 -1.08 8.26
CA SER A 372 28.79 -1.70 9.43
C SER A 372 27.63 -2.61 8.99
N PRO A 373 27.41 -3.78 9.63
CA PRO A 373 26.33 -4.69 9.26
C PRO A 373 24.93 -4.04 9.23
N ASP A 374 24.68 -3.10 10.14
CA ASP A 374 23.38 -2.42 10.24
C ASP A 374 23.24 -1.31 9.20
N THR A 375 24.32 -0.61 8.82
CA THR A 375 24.30 0.35 7.69
C THR A 375 24.13 -0.36 6.36
N ILE A 376 24.73 -1.54 6.17
CA ILE A 376 24.51 -2.38 4.99
C ILE A 376 23.04 -2.83 4.91
N LEU A 377 22.46 -3.25 6.05
CA LEU A 377 21.06 -3.62 6.12
C LEU A 377 20.13 -2.43 5.83
N LEU A 378 20.43 -1.26 6.38
CA LEU A 378 19.69 -0.03 6.08
C LEU A 378 19.72 0.29 4.58
N GLN A 379 20.90 0.24 3.96
CA GLN A 379 21.00 0.49 2.52
C GLN A 379 20.21 -0.52 1.72
N LYS A 380 20.28 -1.81 2.09
CA LYS A 380 19.51 -2.87 1.44
C LYS A 380 18.01 -2.62 1.56
N PHE A 381 17.52 -2.28 2.76
CA PHE A 381 16.13 -1.93 3.00
C PHE A 381 15.67 -0.73 2.17
N VAL A 382 16.49 0.32 2.07
CA VAL A 382 16.17 1.52 1.27
C VAL A 382 16.19 1.24 -0.23
N ASN A 383 17.06 0.36 -0.71
CA ASN A 383 17.02 -0.08 -2.10
C ASN A 383 15.69 -0.78 -2.40
N TYR A 384 15.23 -1.67 -1.50
CA TYR A 384 13.92 -2.34 -1.64
C TYR A 384 12.74 -1.38 -1.49
N ASN A 385 12.87 -0.30 -0.70
CA ASN A 385 11.80 0.69 -0.55
C ASN A 385 11.35 1.31 -1.88
N SER A 386 12.27 1.50 -2.82
CA SER A 386 11.98 1.96 -4.20
C SER A 386 11.88 0.81 -5.21
N VAL A 387 11.82 -0.43 -4.75
CA VAL A 387 11.79 -1.64 -5.59
C VAL A 387 13.03 -1.69 -6.51
N LEU A 388 14.22 -1.48 -5.94
CA LEU A 388 15.50 -1.38 -6.65
C LEU A 388 15.61 -0.26 -7.71
N TYR A 389 14.69 0.70 -7.74
CA TYR A 389 14.79 1.85 -8.65
C TYR A 389 15.93 2.79 -8.22
N ASN A 390 15.87 3.32 -7.00
CA ASN A 390 16.84 4.27 -6.48
C ASN A 390 17.88 3.56 -5.60
N LEU A 391 19.08 3.41 -6.15
CA LEU A 391 20.22 2.77 -5.47
C LEU A 391 21.17 3.79 -4.83
N THR A 392 20.77 5.05 -4.73
CA THR A 392 21.58 6.11 -4.14
C THR A 392 21.85 5.80 -2.66
N PRO A 393 23.09 6.01 -2.16
CA PRO A 393 23.38 5.80 -0.75
C PRO A 393 22.48 6.60 0.18
N CYS A 394 21.84 5.92 1.13
CA CYS A 394 20.96 6.51 2.12
C CYS A 394 21.78 7.43 3.04
N ASN A 395 21.57 8.74 2.89
CA ASN A 395 22.17 9.74 3.74
C ASN A 395 21.45 9.82 5.11
N ARG A 396 21.86 10.77 5.95
CA ARG A 396 21.26 10.93 7.28
C ARG A 396 19.77 11.30 7.25
N SER A 397 19.35 12.18 6.34
CA SER A 397 17.94 12.57 6.21
C SER A 397 17.08 11.37 5.79
N CYS A 398 17.56 10.60 4.79
CA CYS A 398 16.95 9.32 4.41
C CYS A 398 16.78 8.39 5.62
N GLN A 399 17.85 8.14 6.39
CA GLN A 399 17.77 7.27 7.57
C GLN A 399 16.74 7.76 8.60
N LEU A 400 16.71 9.07 8.87
CA LEU A 400 15.80 9.66 9.84
C LEU A 400 14.34 9.46 9.42
N ASN A 401 14.01 9.76 8.17
CA ASN A 401 12.65 9.63 7.66
C ASN A 401 12.18 8.18 7.68
N GLN A 402 13.03 7.26 7.21
CA GLN A 402 12.76 5.82 7.23
C GLN A 402 12.51 5.31 8.66
N VAL A 403 13.47 5.52 9.57
CA VAL A 403 13.39 4.98 10.94
C VAL A 403 12.25 5.62 11.73
N CYS A 404 12.09 6.95 11.66
CA CYS A 404 11.05 7.63 12.42
C CYS A 404 9.66 7.31 11.86
N ALA A 405 9.48 7.18 10.54
CA ALA A 405 8.18 6.79 9.98
C ALA A 405 7.81 5.36 10.36
N ILE A 406 8.78 4.43 10.36
CA ILE A 406 8.57 3.03 10.79
C ILE A 406 8.16 2.95 12.26
N ARG A 407 8.83 3.71 13.15
CA ARG A 407 8.70 3.53 14.60
C ARG A 407 7.69 4.47 15.26
N GLU A 408 7.40 5.63 14.69
CA GLU A 408 6.59 6.66 15.36
C GLU A 408 5.39 7.08 14.52
N LEU A 409 4.26 6.39 14.72
CA LEU A 409 2.99 6.75 14.05
C LEU A 409 2.32 7.97 14.67
N ASP A 410 2.57 8.28 15.95
CA ASP A 410 2.10 9.51 16.57
C ASP A 410 2.88 10.72 16.02
N TYR A 411 2.15 11.77 15.62
CA TYR A 411 2.77 12.89 14.93
C TYR A 411 3.68 13.75 15.81
N GLY A 412 3.40 13.82 17.12
CA GLY A 412 4.29 14.44 18.09
C GLY A 412 5.57 13.64 18.28
N LYS A 413 5.43 12.32 18.48
CA LYS A 413 6.58 11.42 18.68
C LYS A 413 7.48 11.33 17.44
N TYR A 414 6.92 11.33 16.23
CA TYR A 414 7.70 11.40 15.00
C TYR A 414 8.63 12.63 15.00
N LYS A 415 8.06 13.80 15.32
CA LYS A 415 8.82 15.05 15.39
C LYS A 415 9.94 14.99 16.44
N ASP A 416 9.68 14.34 17.57
CA ASP A 416 10.69 14.18 18.61
C ASP A 416 11.76 13.15 18.23
N CYS A 417 11.42 12.08 17.51
CA CYS A 417 12.37 11.14 16.92
C CYS A 417 13.34 11.83 15.96
N VAL A 418 12.82 12.61 15.01
CA VAL A 418 13.65 13.36 14.04
C VAL A 418 14.60 14.31 14.77
N LYS A 419 14.13 15.04 15.79
CA LYS A 419 14.98 15.92 16.61
C LYS A 419 16.03 15.16 17.42
N ALA A 420 15.64 14.11 18.13
CA ALA A 420 16.52 13.37 19.03
C ALA A 420 17.68 12.70 18.27
N LEU A 421 17.37 12.11 17.11
CA LEU A 421 18.36 11.51 16.24
C LEU A 421 19.22 12.58 15.54
N THR A 422 18.73 13.81 15.37
CA THR A 422 19.58 14.94 14.93
C THR A 422 20.59 15.35 16.01
N ILE A 423 20.19 15.37 17.29
CA ILE A 423 21.01 15.86 18.42
C ILE A 423 22.08 14.86 18.90
N LYS A 424 21.85 13.54 18.80
CA LYS A 424 22.79 12.46 19.20
C LYS A 424 24.20 12.51 18.56
N LYS A 425 24.52 13.53 17.77
CA LYS A 425 25.80 13.71 17.06
C LYS A 425 26.56 15.01 17.40
N HIS A 426 26.04 15.83 18.31
CA HIS A 426 26.79 16.98 18.83
C HIS A 426 27.55 16.67 20.13
N PHE A 427 27.54 15.42 20.58
CA PHE A 427 28.27 14.94 21.76
C PHE A 427 29.13 13.72 21.45
#